data_AF-A0A1X6WRJ2-F1
#
_entry.id   AF-A0A1X6WRJ2-F1
#
_cell.length_a   1.000
_cell.length_b   1.000
_cell.length_c   1.000
_cell.angle_alpha   90.00
_cell.angle_beta   90.00
_cell.angle_gamma   90.00
#
_symmetry.space_group_name_H-M   'P 1'
#
loop_
_entity.id
_entity.type
_entity.pdbx_description
1 polymer ?
#
loop_
_entity_poly.entity_id
_entity_poly.type
_entity_poly.pdbx_seq_one_letter_code
_entity_poly.pdbx_strand_id
1 'polypeptide(L)'
;MKINNQYSKYCDNYNSQKNNDINEKNKKVTKEESVAINLSNASKQIRLSDQVIESDNSKRVAEIKKAINDGSYKISSDELADKLFETIKGQQQ
;
A
#
# COMPACT_ATOMS: atom_id res chain seq x y z
N MET A 1 4.64 44.85 -34.15
CA MET A 1 4.24 44.27 -32.85
C MET A 1 5.29 43.26 -32.44
N LYS A 2 5.87 43.36 -31.23
CA LYS A 2 6.83 42.37 -30.69
C LYS A 2 6.10 41.53 -29.65
N ILE A 3 6.00 40.22 -29.87
CA ILE A 3 5.35 39.28 -28.94
C ILE A 3 6.42 38.85 -27.92
N ASN A 4 6.23 39.21 -26.66
CA ASN A 4 7.16 38.92 -25.58
C ASN A 4 6.95 37.47 -25.10
N ASN A 5 7.87 36.56 -25.44
CA ASN A 5 7.79 35.11 -25.20
C ASN A 5 8.11 34.72 -23.73
N GLN A 6 7.55 35.41 -22.76
CA GLN A 6 7.79 35.13 -21.34
C GLN A 6 6.99 33.94 -20.78
N TYR A 7 6.05 33.40 -21.56
CA TYR A 7 5.19 32.29 -21.13
C TYR A 7 5.81 30.89 -21.32
N SER A 8 6.85 30.73 -22.16
CA SER A 8 7.41 29.40 -22.42
C SER A 8 8.11 28.77 -21.22
N LYS A 9 8.69 29.60 -20.34
CA LYS A 9 9.48 29.14 -19.18
C LYS A 9 8.66 28.36 -18.15
N TYR A 10 7.35 28.61 -18.06
CA TYR A 10 6.49 27.93 -17.09
C TYR A 10 6.19 26.49 -17.51
N CYS A 11 6.07 26.24 -18.81
CA CYS A 11 5.80 24.90 -19.35
C CYS A 11 7.02 23.97 -19.24
N ASP A 12 8.22 24.52 -19.37
CA ASP A 12 9.47 23.74 -19.33
C ASP A 12 9.77 23.20 -17.92
N ASN A 13 9.45 23.96 -16.88
CA ASN A 13 9.67 23.54 -15.48
C ASN A 13 8.74 22.40 -15.04
N TYR A 14 7.48 22.39 -15.48
CA TYR A 14 6.53 21.32 -15.17
C TYR A 14 6.98 19.96 -15.73
N ASN A 15 7.54 19.97 -16.95
CA ASN A 15 8.07 18.77 -17.58
C ASN A 15 9.39 18.30 -16.92
N SER A 16 10.21 19.21 -16.41
CA SER A 16 11.44 18.85 -15.68
C SER A 16 11.14 18.11 -14.37
N GLN A 17 10.15 18.58 -13.58
CA GLN A 17 9.78 17.92 -12.32
C GLN A 17 9.17 16.53 -12.55
N LYS A 18 8.28 16.37 -13.54
CA LYS A 18 7.67 15.08 -13.88
C LYS A 18 8.70 14.01 -14.27
N ASN A 19 9.82 14.39 -14.88
CA ASN A 19 10.88 13.44 -15.26
C ASN A 19 11.81 13.05 -14.09
N ASN A 20 11.91 13.87 -13.05
CA ASN A 20 12.68 13.53 -11.84
C ASN A 20 11.95 12.51 -10.96
N ASP A 21 10.61 12.62 -10.84
CA ASP A 21 9.79 11.66 -10.09
C ASP A 21 9.77 10.25 -10.69
N ILE A 22 10.03 10.12 -11.99
CA ILE A 22 10.10 8.82 -12.69
C ILE A 22 11.46 8.14 -12.45
N ASN A 23 12.53 8.93 -12.27
CA ASN A 23 13.88 8.41 -12.06
C ASN A 23 14.13 7.96 -10.61
N GLU A 24 13.43 8.50 -9.61
CA GLU A 24 13.53 8.02 -8.22
C GLU A 24 12.91 6.62 -8.01
N LYS A 25 11.97 6.20 -8.88
CA LYS A 25 11.31 4.88 -8.77
C LYS A 25 12.18 3.71 -9.24
N ASN A 26 13.34 3.97 -9.84
CA ASN A 26 14.28 2.95 -10.30
C ASN A 26 15.51 2.83 -9.38
N LYS A 27 15.37 3.15 -8.08
CA LYS A 27 16.37 2.77 -7.09
C LYS A 27 16.32 1.24 -6.93
N LYS A 28 17.25 0.58 -7.62
CA LYS A 28 17.59 -0.85 -7.51
C LYS A 28 17.46 -1.29 -6.05
N VAL A 29 16.43 -2.07 -5.74
CA VAL A 29 16.35 -2.81 -4.48
C VAL A 29 17.49 -3.82 -4.55
N THR A 30 18.61 -3.51 -3.89
CA THR A 30 19.63 -4.52 -3.61
C THR A 30 18.91 -5.62 -2.84
N LYS A 31 18.88 -6.84 -3.40
CA LYS A 31 18.41 -8.02 -2.69
C LYS A 31 19.15 -8.07 -1.36
N GLU A 32 18.44 -7.76 -0.29
CA GLU A 32 18.95 -7.96 1.06
C GLU A 32 19.35 -9.43 1.18
N GLU A 33 20.56 -9.68 1.65
CA GLU A 33 21.00 -11.03 1.98
C GLU A 33 19.98 -11.63 2.94
N SER A 34 19.45 -12.80 2.58
CA SER A 34 18.46 -13.49 3.39
C SER A 34 19.09 -13.86 4.74
N VAL A 35 18.78 -13.08 5.77
CA VAL A 35 19.22 -13.36 7.14
C VAL A 35 18.38 -14.53 7.65
N ALA A 36 19.03 -15.67 7.86
CA ALA A 36 18.38 -16.85 8.43
C ALA A 36 18.11 -16.64 9.93
N ILE A 37 16.90 -16.21 10.27
CA ILE A 37 16.47 -16.05 11.65
C ILE A 37 15.99 -17.40 12.20
N ASN A 38 16.67 -17.90 13.23
CA ASN A 38 16.28 -19.14 13.92
C ASN A 38 15.20 -18.87 14.96
N LEU A 39 13.93 -19.03 14.55
CA LEU A 39 12.78 -18.99 15.45
C LEU A 39 12.67 -20.28 16.30
N SER A 40 12.09 -20.17 17.50
CA SER A 40 11.83 -21.31 18.38
C SER A 40 10.91 -22.36 17.72
N ASN A 41 11.02 -23.62 18.13
CA ASN A 41 10.17 -24.69 17.59
C ASN A 41 8.68 -24.44 17.86
N ALA A 42 8.35 -23.87 19.02
CA ALA A 42 6.98 -23.48 19.36
C ALA A 42 6.46 -22.38 18.43
N SER A 43 7.26 -21.33 18.17
CA SER A 43 6.89 -20.26 17.24
C SER A 43 6.70 -20.76 15.81
N LYS A 44 7.51 -21.73 15.37
CA LYS A 44 7.36 -22.36 14.04
C LYS A 44 6.07 -23.17 13.94
N GLN A 45 5.71 -23.91 14.99
CA GLN A 45 4.46 -24.67 15.02
C GLN A 45 3.23 -23.77 15.01
N ILE A 46 3.24 -22.69 15.81
CA ILE A 46 2.15 -21.69 15.83
C ILE A 46 1.97 -21.07 14.44
N ARG A 47 3.06 -20.69 13.76
CA ARG A 47 2.97 -20.15 12.39
C ARG A 47 2.43 -21.16 11.36
N LEU A 48 2.71 -22.45 11.57
CA LEU A 48 2.21 -23.50 10.68
C LEU A 48 0.71 -23.79 10.92
N SER A 49 0.24 -23.66 12.16
CA SER A 49 -1.20 -23.72 12.48
C SER A 49 -1.95 -22.45 12.08
N ASP A 50 -1.27 -21.29 12.15
CA ASP A 50 -1.69 -20.00 11.60
C ASP A 50 -1.29 -19.86 10.12
N GLN A 51 -1.14 -20.97 9.39
CA GLN A 51 -1.47 -20.91 7.97
C GLN A 51 -2.92 -20.49 7.92
N VAL A 52 -3.11 -19.17 7.92
CA VAL A 52 -4.30 -18.48 7.45
C VAL A 52 -4.64 -19.25 6.21
N ILE A 53 -5.64 -20.12 6.34
CA ILE A 53 -6.25 -20.75 5.19
C ILE A 53 -6.45 -19.55 4.29
N GLU A 54 -5.78 -19.52 3.13
CA GLU A 54 -6.14 -18.61 2.06
C GLU A 54 -7.56 -19.05 1.66
N SER A 55 -8.51 -18.75 2.54
CA SER A 55 -9.91 -18.90 2.31
C SER A 55 -10.10 -18.01 1.10
N ASP A 56 -10.48 -18.62 -0.01
CA ASP A 56 -10.65 -17.96 -1.28
C ASP A 56 -11.57 -16.74 -1.11
N ASN A 57 -10.94 -15.61 -0.77
CA ASN A 57 -11.59 -14.36 -0.42
C ASN A 57 -12.00 -13.62 -1.70
N SER A 58 -11.79 -14.22 -2.87
CA SER A 58 -12.12 -13.66 -4.18
C SER A 58 -13.58 -13.22 -4.24
N LYS A 59 -14.50 -14.03 -3.71
CA LYS A 59 -15.95 -13.72 -3.64
C LYS A 59 -16.20 -12.47 -2.81
N ARG A 60 -15.66 -12.42 -1.58
CA ARG A 60 -15.78 -11.27 -0.67
C ARG A 60 -15.19 -10.01 -1.28
N VAL A 61 -14.03 -10.10 -1.93
CA VAL A 61 -13.38 -8.97 -2.59
C VAL A 61 -14.21 -8.48 -3.78
N ALA A 62 -14.79 -9.37 -4.58
CA ALA A 62 -15.66 -9.01 -5.69
C ALA A 62 -16.93 -8.29 -5.22
N GLU A 63 -17.55 -8.76 -4.14
CA GLU A 63 -18.72 -8.12 -3.52
C GLU A 63 -18.40 -6.72 -3.00
N ILE A 64 -17.28 -6.55 -2.29
CA ILE A 64 -16.84 -5.23 -1.80
C ILE A 64 -16.58 -4.28 -2.98
N LYS A 65 -15.86 -4.75 -4.01
CA LYS A 65 -15.61 -3.95 -5.22
C LYS A 65 -16.90 -3.51 -5.89
N LYS A 66 -17.89 -4.41 -5.99
CA LYS A 66 -19.21 -4.09 -6.52
C LYS A 66 -19.91 -3.03 -5.67
N ALA A 67 -19.96 -3.20 -4.34
CA ALA A 67 -20.58 -2.23 -3.45
C ALA A 67 -19.94 -0.84 -3.51
N ILE A 68 -18.62 -0.77 -3.71
CA ILE A 68 -17.89 0.49 -3.92
C ILE A 68 -18.29 1.14 -5.25
N ASN A 69 -18.31 0.37 -6.34
CA ASN A 69 -18.71 0.86 -7.66
C ASN A 69 -20.17 1.34 -7.68
N ASP A 70 -21.05 0.64 -6.97
CA ASP A 70 -22.47 0.96 -6.84
C ASP A 70 -22.71 2.11 -5.83
N GLY A 71 -21.67 2.61 -5.14
CA GLY A 71 -21.76 3.68 -4.14
C GLY A 71 -22.49 3.30 -2.85
N SER A 72 -22.75 2.01 -2.64
CA SER A 72 -23.49 1.48 -1.48
C SER A 72 -22.58 1.05 -0.32
N TYR A 73 -21.26 1.04 -0.54
CA TYR A 73 -20.28 0.74 0.50
C TYR A 73 -20.22 1.87 1.54
N LYS A 74 -20.60 1.57 2.79
CA LYS A 74 -20.59 2.52 3.90
C LYS A 74 -19.37 2.27 4.80
N ILE A 75 -18.70 3.35 5.17
CA ILE A 75 -17.60 3.34 6.14
C ILE A 75 -18.07 4.12 7.37
N SER A 76 -18.07 3.47 8.53
CA SER A 76 -18.28 4.13 9.82
C SER A 76 -16.93 4.53 10.42
N SER A 77 -16.83 5.77 10.92
CA SER A 77 -15.61 6.26 11.58
C SER A 77 -15.31 5.48 12.86
N ASP A 78 -16.34 5.08 13.60
CA ASP A 78 -16.20 4.34 14.86
C ASP A 78 -15.65 2.93 14.58
N GLU A 79 -16.23 2.21 13.59
CA GLU A 79 -15.74 0.89 13.21
C GLU A 79 -14.30 0.92 12.67
N LEU A 80 -13.91 2.02 12.02
CA LEU A 80 -12.55 2.20 11.54
C LEU A 80 -11.58 2.42 12.71
N ALA A 81 -11.96 3.25 13.68
CA ALA A 81 -11.16 3.52 14.87
C ALA A 81 -10.95 2.26 15.70
N ASP A 82 -12.01 1.47 15.92
CA ASP A 82 -11.93 0.20 16.65
C ASP A 82 -10.97 -0.79 15.98
N LYS A 83 -11.11 -0.99 14.67
CA LYS A 83 -10.21 -1.89 13.90
C LYS A 83 -8.75 -1.42 13.92
N LEU A 84 -8.52 -0.11 13.83
CA LEU A 84 -7.18 0.47 13.92
C LEU A 84 -6.59 0.21 15.32
N PHE A 85 -7.38 0.43 16.37
CA PHE A 85 -6.95 0.20 17.74
C PHE A 85 -6.63 -1.27 18.02
N GLU A 86 -7.48 -2.20 17.57
CA GLU A 86 -7.25 -3.64 17.68
C GLU A 86 -5.95 -4.06 16.97
N THR A 87 -5.71 -3.52 15.78
CA THR A 87 -4.50 -3.82 15.00
C THR A 87 -3.24 -3.36 15.75
N ILE A 88 -3.27 -2.15 16.31
CA ILE A 88 -2.13 -1.60 17.06
C ILE A 88 -1.90 -2.37 18.36
N LYS A 89 -2.97 -2.75 19.08
CA LYS A 89 -2.89 -3.55 20.30
C LYS A 89 -2.27 -4.93 20.06
N GLY A 90 -2.57 -5.56 18.92
CA GLY A 90 -2.00 -6.85 18.54
C GLY A 90 -0.50 -6.80 18.22
N GLN A 91 0.06 -5.63 17.90
CA GLN A 91 1.47 -5.44 17.57
C GLN A 91 2.38 -5.17 18.77
N GLN A 92 1.80 -4.85 19.94
CA GLN A 92 2.56 -4.54 21.16
C GLN A 92 2.88 -5.78 22.02
N GLN A 93 2.59 -6.99 21.53
CA GLN A 93 2.89 -8.26 22.20
C GLN A 93 4.16 -8.92 21.65
#